data_AF-A0A930EUF7-F1
#
_entry.id   AF-A0A930EUF7-F1
#
_cell.length_a   1.000
_cell.length_b   1.000
_cell.length_c   1.000
_cell.angle_alpha   90.00
_cell.angle_beta   90.00
_cell.angle_gamma   90.00
#
_symmetry.space_group_name_H-M   'P 1'
#
loop_
_entity.id
_entity.type
_entity.pdbx_description
1 polymer ?
#
loop_
_entity_poly.entity_id
_entity_poly.type
_entity_poly.pdbx_seq_one_letter_code
_entity_poly.pdbx_strand_id
1 'polypeptide(L)'
;MVKSPMYKRLMQFVEDAKANESLANLDLKHRTTMDAINEAERRLRHYREYQGFRGQTGTAIDKWLADAEQRLQDWRESYLATAQVEVEMRRVMQHAREEAEMLSPVLVDSRLDALRDMAEVTIPVMQNLGIFGAGVNAVASTGAAVYDAVAAQANARREANSADILRRLNDSMHELANHA
;
A
#
# COMPACT_ATOMS: atom_id res chain seq x y z
N MET A 1 -21.87 -17.31 4.99
CA MET A 1 -20.72 -16.55 4.43
C MET A 1 -19.63 -16.43 5.49
N VAL A 2 -18.44 -16.97 5.21
CA VAL A 2 -17.27 -16.80 6.08
C VAL A 2 -16.89 -15.32 6.08
N LYS A 3 -16.79 -14.70 7.27
CA LYS A 3 -16.42 -13.29 7.41
C LYS A 3 -14.91 -13.14 7.26
N SER A 4 -14.46 -12.23 6.40
CA SER A 4 -13.04 -11.87 6.25
C SER A 4 -12.84 -10.37 6.54
N PRO A 5 -12.82 -9.99 7.83
CA PRO A 5 -12.75 -8.58 8.23
C PRO A 5 -11.42 -7.91 7.83
N MET A 6 -10.28 -8.60 7.87
CA MET A 6 -8.99 -8.02 7.44
C MET A 6 -8.95 -7.79 5.95
N TYR A 7 -9.47 -8.72 5.14
CA TYR A 7 -9.59 -8.46 3.71
C TYR A 7 -10.48 -7.26 3.40
N LYS A 8 -11.63 -7.13 4.07
CA LYS A 8 -12.49 -5.95 3.89
C LYS A 8 -11.77 -4.66 4.26
N ARG A 9 -11.00 -4.67 5.35
CA ARG A 9 -10.19 -3.52 5.78
C ARG A 9 -9.10 -3.17 4.78
N LEU A 10 -8.42 -4.18 4.22
CA LEU A 10 -7.41 -3.99 3.19
C LEU A 10 -8.03 -3.40 1.91
N MET A 11 -9.18 -3.89 1.47
CA MET A 11 -9.87 -3.34 0.31
C MET A 11 -10.37 -1.91 0.54
N GLN A 12 -10.83 -1.57 1.75
CA GLN A 12 -11.16 -0.18 2.09
C GLN A 12 -9.93 0.72 1.97
N PHE A 13 -8.78 0.28 2.50
CA PHE A 13 -7.52 1.01 2.35
C PHE A 13 -7.15 1.21 0.88
N VAL A 14 -7.29 0.19 0.04
CA VAL A 14 -7.02 0.30 -1.41
C VAL A 14 -7.88 1.37 -2.07
N GLU A 15 -9.18 1.42 -1.76
CA GLU A 15 -10.08 2.43 -2.30
C GLU A 15 -9.74 3.84 -1.79
N ASP A 16 -9.43 3.98 -0.51
CA ASP A 16 -9.01 5.25 0.07
C ASP A 16 -7.67 5.72 -0.54
N ALA A 17 -6.74 4.80 -0.79
CA ALA A 17 -5.46 5.07 -1.43
C ALA A 17 -5.63 5.55 -2.88
N LYS A 18 -6.54 4.94 -3.65
CA LYS A 18 -6.89 5.38 -5.01
C LYS A 18 -7.49 6.78 -5.03
N ALA A 19 -8.39 7.09 -4.09
CA ALA A 19 -8.98 8.43 -3.98
C ALA A 19 -7.91 9.49 -3.67
N ASN A 20 -6.95 9.15 -2.80
CA ASN A 20 -5.82 10.00 -2.43
C ASN A 20 -4.75 10.11 -3.53
N GLU A 21 -4.76 9.21 -4.52
CA GLU A 21 -3.83 9.18 -5.65
C GLU A 21 -4.06 10.29 -6.70
N SER A 22 -5.10 11.12 -6.54
CA SER A 22 -5.35 12.34 -7.35
C SER A 22 -4.31 13.48 -7.11
N LEU A 23 -3.07 13.07 -6.82
CA LEU A 23 -1.85 13.74 -6.34
C LEU A 23 -1.27 14.88 -7.20
N ALA A 24 -2.00 15.38 -8.20
CA ALA A 24 -1.56 16.58 -8.95
C ALA A 24 -1.29 17.78 -8.03
N ASN A 25 -2.04 17.89 -6.93
CA ASN A 25 -1.90 18.99 -5.97
C ASN A 25 -0.61 18.93 -5.14
N LEU A 26 -0.09 17.73 -4.85
CA LEU A 26 1.07 17.59 -3.97
C LEU A 26 2.38 17.77 -4.75
N ASP A 27 2.50 17.17 -5.92
CA ASP A 27 3.64 17.40 -6.82
C ASP A 27 3.71 18.89 -7.23
N LEU A 28 2.56 19.53 -7.45
CA LEU A 28 2.48 20.97 -7.67
C LEU A 28 3.01 21.75 -6.46
N LYS A 29 2.60 21.39 -5.24
CA LYS A 29 3.09 22.02 -4.01
C LYS A 29 4.60 21.88 -3.87
N HIS A 30 5.17 20.69 -4.12
CA HIS A 30 6.62 20.49 -4.12
C HIS A 30 7.34 21.39 -5.11
N ARG A 31 6.87 21.47 -6.35
CA ARG A 31 7.43 22.37 -7.36
C ARG A 31 7.33 23.83 -6.96
N THR A 32 6.15 24.30 -6.56
CA THR A 32 5.94 25.70 -6.17
C THR A 32 6.81 26.11 -4.98
N THR A 33 6.98 25.24 -3.98
CA THR A 33 7.87 25.53 -2.84
C THR A 33 9.34 25.61 -3.29
N MET A 34 9.81 24.67 -4.11
CA MET A 34 11.18 24.71 -4.62
C MET A 34 11.44 25.93 -5.52
N ASP A 35 10.47 26.33 -6.34
CA ASP A 35 10.55 27.54 -7.16
C ASP A 35 10.67 28.79 -6.27
N ALA A 36 9.92 28.88 -5.18
CA ALA A 36 10.02 29.98 -4.23
C ALA A 36 11.39 30.03 -3.52
N ILE A 37 11.94 28.88 -3.11
CA ILE A 37 13.29 28.78 -2.54
C ILE A 37 14.33 29.27 -3.55
N ASN A 38 14.26 28.76 -4.79
CA ASN A 38 15.20 29.12 -5.85
C ASN A 38 15.11 30.62 -6.20
N GLU A 39 13.92 31.19 -6.19
CA GLU A 39 13.70 32.63 -6.42
C GLU A 39 14.28 33.48 -5.29
N ALA A 40 14.08 33.08 -4.02
CA ALA A 40 14.69 33.76 -2.87
C ALA A 40 16.22 33.74 -2.97
N GLU A 41 16.81 32.61 -3.37
CA GLU A 41 18.25 32.45 -3.56
C GLU A 41 18.78 33.38 -4.65
N ARG A 42 18.06 33.48 -5.79
CA ARG A 42 18.39 34.43 -6.86
C ARG A 42 18.38 35.87 -6.37
N ARG A 43 17.39 36.25 -5.56
CA ARG A 43 17.28 37.61 -5.00
C ARG A 43 18.40 37.93 -4.01
N LEU A 44 18.76 36.98 -3.14
CA LEU A 44 19.87 37.15 -2.20
C LEU A 44 21.19 37.34 -2.94
N ARG A 45 21.48 36.50 -3.95
CA ARG A 45 22.66 36.66 -4.81
C ARG A 45 22.68 38.01 -5.51
N HIS A 46 21.57 38.39 -6.14
CA HIS A 46 21.47 39.67 -6.83
C HIS A 46 21.71 40.84 -5.87
N TYR A 47 21.08 40.83 -4.69
CA TYR A 47 21.29 41.90 -3.72
C TYR A 47 22.73 41.95 -3.23
N ARG A 48 23.38 40.81 -2.97
CA ARG A 48 24.80 40.77 -2.62
C ARG A 48 25.69 41.42 -3.68
N GLU A 49 25.41 41.13 -4.95
CA GLU A 49 26.19 41.65 -6.08
C GLU A 49 26.00 43.16 -6.29
N TYR A 50 24.80 43.68 -6.01
CA TYR A 50 24.41 45.06 -6.34
C TYR A 50 24.07 45.96 -5.14
N GLN A 51 24.38 45.57 -3.89
CA GLN A 51 24.00 46.33 -2.69
C GLN A 51 24.65 47.73 -2.59
N GLY A 52 25.85 47.93 -3.15
CA GLY A 52 26.45 49.26 -3.32
C GLY A 52 26.94 49.97 -2.04
N PHE A 53 26.69 49.42 -0.86
CA PHE A 53 27.21 49.91 0.42
C PHE A 53 28.66 49.51 0.65
N ARG A 54 29.40 50.38 1.33
CA ARG A 54 30.83 50.19 1.69
C ARG A 54 31.05 50.53 3.15
N GLY A 55 32.23 50.21 3.66
CA GLY A 55 32.58 50.43 5.07
C GLY A 55 31.75 49.57 6.00
N GLN A 56 31.52 50.04 7.23
CA GLN A 56 30.82 49.28 8.27
C GLN A 56 29.41 48.83 7.85
N THR A 57 28.68 49.68 7.10
CA THR A 57 27.36 49.34 6.57
C THR A 57 27.42 48.19 5.57
N GLY A 58 28.39 48.21 4.65
CA GLY A 58 28.59 47.11 3.69
C GLY A 58 28.88 45.79 4.41
N THR A 59 29.79 45.80 5.39
CA THR A 59 30.11 44.62 6.20
C THR A 59 28.89 44.08 6.96
N ALA A 60 28.05 44.97 7.52
CA ALA A 60 26.84 44.56 8.22
C ALA A 60 25.81 43.92 7.27
N ILE A 61 25.67 44.44 6.05
CA ILE A 61 24.80 43.89 5.02
C ILE A 61 25.30 42.54 4.52
N ASP A 62 26.61 42.41 4.26
CA ASP A 62 27.20 41.14 3.82
C ASP A 62 26.97 40.03 4.85
N LYS A 63 27.12 40.37 6.15
CA LYS A 63 26.80 39.45 7.24
C LYS A 63 25.32 39.07 7.25
N TRP A 64 24.42 40.04 7.17
CA TRP A 64 22.97 39.77 7.12
C TRP A 64 22.59 38.87 5.94
N LEU A 65 23.21 39.08 4.77
CA LEU A 65 23.00 38.25 3.59
C LEU A 65 23.53 36.83 3.77
N ALA A 66 24.70 36.66 4.39
CA ALA A 66 25.22 35.33 4.72
C ALA A 66 24.28 34.58 5.67
N ASP A 67 23.78 35.26 6.71
CA ASP A 67 22.82 34.66 7.64
C ASP A 67 21.49 34.32 6.95
N ALA A 68 21.05 35.15 5.98
CA ALA A 68 19.83 34.89 5.21
C ALA A 68 19.97 33.71 4.25
N GLU A 69 21.14 33.58 3.59
CA GLU A 69 21.44 32.42 2.75
C GLU A 69 21.50 31.14 3.57
N GLN A 70 22.14 31.16 4.75
CA GLN A 70 22.18 29.99 5.64
C GLN A 70 20.76 29.56 6.02
N ARG A 71 19.92 30.49 6.49
CA ARG A 71 18.52 30.19 6.82
C ARG A 71 17.74 29.63 5.63
N LEU A 72 18.01 30.11 4.41
CA LEU A 72 17.36 29.61 3.21
C LEU A 72 17.79 28.17 2.87
N GLN A 73 19.07 27.84 3.08
CA GLN A 73 19.57 26.47 2.93
C GLN A 73 19.00 25.54 3.99
N ASP A 74 18.97 25.96 5.25
CA ASP A 74 18.35 25.18 6.34
C ASP A 74 16.88 24.88 6.01
N TRP A 75 16.14 25.86 5.47
CA TRP A 75 14.75 25.66 5.06
C TRP A 75 14.64 24.69 3.87
N ARG A 76 15.54 24.80 2.88
CA ARG A 76 15.60 23.87 1.74
C ARG A 76 15.84 22.44 2.21
N GLU A 77 16.84 22.23 3.06
CA GLU A 77 17.21 20.91 3.58
C GLU A 77 16.07 20.29 4.40
N SER A 78 15.49 21.06 5.32
CA SER A 78 14.32 20.62 6.10
C SER A 78 13.15 20.24 5.20
N TYR A 79 12.84 21.06 4.19
CA TYR A 79 11.75 20.78 3.26
C TYR A 79 11.99 19.50 2.45
N LEU A 80 13.20 19.32 1.93
CA LEU A 80 13.56 18.12 1.15
C LEU A 80 13.51 16.86 2.02
N ALA A 81 13.97 16.92 3.27
CA ALA A 81 13.90 15.79 4.20
C ALA A 81 12.45 15.36 4.44
N THR A 82 11.56 16.29 4.77
CA THR A 82 10.12 15.98 4.97
C THR A 82 9.45 15.50 3.69
N ALA A 83 9.72 16.14 2.56
CA ALA A 83 9.16 15.74 1.27
C ALA A 83 9.60 14.34 0.85
N GLN A 84 10.85 13.96 1.14
CA GLN A 84 11.37 12.63 0.85
C GLN A 84 10.63 11.54 1.64
N VAL A 85 10.41 11.75 2.94
CA VAL A 85 9.62 10.81 3.74
C VAL A 85 8.21 10.66 3.20
N GLU A 86 7.57 11.77 2.80
CA GLU A 86 6.23 11.74 2.21
C GLU A 86 6.17 10.95 0.90
N VAL A 87 7.20 11.07 0.04
CA VAL A 87 7.34 10.31 -1.21
C VAL A 87 7.49 8.81 -0.92
N GLU A 88 8.34 8.43 0.04
CA GLU A 88 8.52 7.03 0.40
C GLU A 88 7.27 6.42 1.04
N MET A 89 6.54 7.17 1.88
CA MET A 89 5.25 6.74 2.42
C MET A 89 4.25 6.45 1.30
N ARG A 90 4.19 7.30 0.27
CA ARG A 90 3.35 7.05 -0.91
C ARG A 90 3.78 5.79 -1.64
N ARG A 91 5.07 5.57 -1.82
CA ARG A 91 5.60 4.36 -2.47
C ARG A 91 5.22 3.08 -1.71
N VAL A 92 5.30 3.10 -0.38
CA VAL A 92 4.86 1.99 0.47
C VAL A 92 3.36 1.73 0.31
N MET A 93 2.53 2.78 0.32
CA MET A 93 1.09 2.65 0.08
C MET A 93 0.78 2.08 -1.30
N GLN A 94 1.54 2.47 -2.33
CA GLN A 94 1.41 1.94 -3.69
C GLN A 94 1.73 0.45 -3.77
N HIS A 95 2.85 0.02 -3.19
CA HIS A 95 3.20 -1.40 -3.16
C HIS A 95 2.17 -2.22 -2.37
N ALA A 96 1.69 -1.71 -1.23
CA ALA A 96 0.63 -2.39 -0.47
C ALA A 96 -0.66 -2.52 -1.28
N ARG A 97 -0.99 -1.52 -2.12
CA ARG A 97 -2.12 -1.60 -3.05
C ARG A 97 -1.88 -2.67 -4.12
N GLU A 98 -0.74 -2.65 -4.80
CA GLU A 98 -0.41 -3.63 -5.83
C GLU A 98 -0.47 -5.06 -5.26
N GLU A 99 0.09 -5.28 -4.05
CA GLU A 99 0.00 -6.54 -3.33
C GLU A 99 -1.45 -6.92 -2.99
N ALA A 100 -2.27 -5.96 -2.57
CA ALA A 100 -3.68 -6.19 -2.27
C ALA A 100 -4.52 -6.50 -3.51
N GLU A 101 -4.25 -5.85 -4.65
CA GLU A 101 -4.94 -6.12 -5.92
C GLU A 101 -4.55 -7.47 -6.52
N MET A 102 -3.34 -7.96 -6.22
CA MET A 102 -2.92 -9.33 -6.54
C MET A 102 -3.59 -10.40 -5.66
N LEU A 103 -4.20 -10.03 -4.51
CA LEU A 103 -5.05 -10.96 -3.78
C LEU A 103 -6.29 -11.23 -4.64
N SER A 104 -6.25 -12.34 -5.39
CA SER A 104 -7.37 -12.74 -6.25
C SER A 104 -8.70 -12.63 -5.50
N PRO A 105 -9.68 -11.86 -6.01
CA PRO A 105 -11.03 -11.86 -5.45
C PRO A 105 -11.69 -13.25 -5.59
N VAL A 106 -11.15 -14.09 -6.48
CA VAL A 106 -11.63 -15.43 -6.79
C VAL A 106 -10.62 -16.46 -6.28
N LEU A 107 -10.88 -17.03 -5.11
CA LEU A 107 -10.15 -18.19 -4.59
C LEU A 107 -11.08 -19.31 -4.08
N VAL A 108 -12.34 -19.26 -4.54
CA VAL A 108 -13.34 -20.32 -4.34
C VAL A 108 -13.80 -20.82 -5.71
N ASP A 109 -14.26 -19.96 -6.62
CA ASP A 109 -14.89 -20.41 -7.89
C ASP A 109 -13.98 -21.24 -8.81
N SER A 110 -12.73 -20.86 -9.04
CA SER A 110 -11.85 -21.62 -9.97
C SER A 110 -11.43 -23.00 -9.45
N ARG A 111 -11.31 -23.18 -8.13
CA ARG A 111 -11.12 -24.50 -7.50
C ARG A 111 -12.44 -25.25 -7.36
N LEU A 112 -13.58 -24.55 -7.23
CA LEU A 112 -14.93 -25.11 -7.28
C LEU A 112 -15.23 -25.69 -8.65
N ASP A 113 -14.88 -24.99 -9.72
CA ASP A 113 -15.08 -25.44 -11.10
C ASP A 113 -14.28 -26.72 -11.35
N ALA A 114 -13.02 -26.77 -10.90
CA ALA A 114 -12.20 -27.97 -10.97
C ALA A 114 -12.74 -29.13 -10.12
N LEU A 115 -13.35 -28.85 -8.96
CA LEU A 115 -13.93 -29.87 -8.07
C LEU A 115 -15.33 -30.31 -8.50
N ARG A 116 -16.10 -29.44 -9.15
CA ARG A 116 -17.38 -29.76 -9.81
C ARG A 116 -17.11 -30.71 -10.97
N ASP A 117 -16.12 -30.42 -11.80
CA ASP A 117 -15.67 -31.32 -12.88
C ASP A 117 -15.23 -32.69 -12.34
N MET A 118 -14.56 -32.75 -11.18
CA MET A 118 -14.17 -34.02 -10.54
C MET A 118 -15.34 -34.78 -9.88
N ALA A 119 -16.33 -34.07 -9.33
CA ALA A 119 -17.51 -34.67 -8.70
C ALA A 119 -18.55 -35.17 -9.71
N GLU A 120 -18.56 -34.62 -10.92
CA GLU A 120 -19.42 -35.03 -12.03
C GLU A 120 -18.92 -36.30 -12.74
N VAL A 121 -17.71 -36.79 -12.40
CA VAL A 121 -17.20 -38.11 -12.83
C VAL A 121 -17.98 -39.21 -12.12
N THR A 122 -19.12 -39.55 -12.72
CA THR A 122 -20.03 -40.63 -12.32
C THR A 122 -19.26 -41.94 -12.14
N ILE A 123 -19.24 -42.49 -10.92
CA ILE A 123 -18.84 -43.88 -10.69
C ILE A 123 -19.96 -44.74 -11.31
N PRO A 124 -19.69 -45.58 -12.33
CA PRO A 124 -20.73 -46.46 -12.86
C PRO A 124 -21.16 -47.43 -11.77
N VAL A 125 -22.44 -47.41 -11.42
CA VAL A 125 -23.06 -48.36 -10.50
C VAL A 125 -23.04 -49.73 -11.18
N MET A 126 -22.11 -50.60 -10.78
CA MET A 126 -22.19 -52.01 -11.13
C MET A 126 -23.27 -52.62 -10.22
N GLN A 127 -24.48 -52.81 -10.76
CA GLN A 127 -25.50 -53.65 -10.13
C GLN A 127 -24.95 -55.07 -10.08
N ASN A 128 -24.65 -55.57 -8.87
CA ASN A 128 -24.46 -57.00 -8.66
C ASN A 128 -25.67 -57.55 -7.89
N LEU A 129 -26.44 -58.42 -8.55
CA LEU A 129 -27.50 -59.22 -7.95
C LEU A 129 -26.88 -60.32 -7.08
N GLY A 130 -27.21 -60.36 -5.79
CA GLY A 130 -26.82 -61.45 -4.90
C GLY A 130 -27.46 -61.37 -3.51
N ILE A 131 -28.17 -62.42 -3.14
CA ILE A 131 -28.97 -62.60 -1.92
C ILE A 131 -28.00 -62.94 -0.76
N PHE A 132 -28.16 -62.33 0.42
CA PHE A 132 -27.32 -62.40 1.65
C PHE A 132 -26.21 -61.34 1.81
N GLY A 133 -26.28 -60.58 2.90
CA GLY A 133 -25.13 -59.89 3.48
C GLY A 133 -25.40 -58.46 3.90
N ALA A 134 -25.18 -58.15 5.17
CA ALA A 134 -25.33 -56.83 5.76
C ALA A 134 -24.54 -55.75 4.97
N GLY A 135 -25.26 -54.75 4.46
CA GLY A 135 -24.67 -53.58 3.83
C GLY A 135 -24.37 -52.51 4.87
N VAL A 136 -23.11 -52.39 5.26
CA VAL A 136 -22.57 -51.28 6.05
C VAL A 136 -22.85 -49.97 5.31
N ASN A 137 -23.33 -48.95 6.04
CA ASN A 137 -23.58 -47.60 5.54
C ASN A 137 -22.35 -47.07 4.77
N ALA A 138 -22.39 -47.14 3.44
CA ALA A 138 -21.37 -46.60 2.58
C ALA A 138 -21.46 -45.06 2.61
N VAL A 139 -20.61 -44.47 3.46
CA VAL A 139 -20.02 -43.13 3.38
C VAL A 139 -20.81 -42.10 2.55
N ALA A 140 -21.98 -41.68 3.04
CA ALA A 140 -22.71 -40.51 2.55
C ALA A 140 -22.07 -39.19 3.03
N SER A 141 -20.74 -39.07 2.91
CA SER A 141 -19.93 -37.99 3.49
C SER A 141 -19.04 -37.29 2.44
N THR A 142 -19.49 -37.15 1.21
CA THR A 142 -18.60 -36.72 0.12
C THR A 142 -19.27 -35.66 -0.75
N GLY A 143 -18.73 -34.44 -0.69
CA GLY A 143 -19.16 -33.27 -1.46
C GLY A 143 -19.18 -31.99 -0.61
N ALA A 144 -20.28 -31.75 0.11
CA ALA A 144 -20.53 -30.50 0.83
C ALA A 144 -19.53 -30.22 1.99
N ALA A 145 -19.14 -31.22 2.77
CA ALA A 145 -18.20 -31.03 3.88
C ALA A 145 -16.76 -30.73 3.39
N VAL A 146 -16.35 -31.34 2.27
CA VAL A 146 -15.06 -31.07 1.64
C VAL A 146 -15.06 -29.67 1.01
N TYR A 147 -16.18 -29.28 0.38
CA TYR A 147 -16.42 -27.93 -0.14
C TYR A 147 -16.30 -26.86 0.96
N ASP A 148 -16.98 -27.04 2.09
CA ASP A 148 -16.98 -26.07 3.19
C ASP A 148 -15.59 -25.96 3.82
N ALA A 149 -14.85 -27.06 3.96
CA ALA A 149 -13.50 -27.07 4.49
C ALA A 149 -12.49 -26.33 3.58
N VAL A 150 -12.57 -26.54 2.26
CA VAL A 150 -11.70 -25.87 1.28
C VAL A 150 -12.03 -24.38 1.18
N ALA A 151 -13.32 -24.02 1.15
CA ALA A 151 -13.74 -22.63 1.16
C ALA A 151 -13.35 -21.91 2.46
N ALA A 152 -13.47 -22.58 3.61
CA ALA A 152 -13.00 -22.05 4.89
C ALA A 152 -11.47 -21.87 4.91
N GLN A 153 -10.70 -22.83 4.39
CA GLN A 153 -9.25 -22.73 4.30
C GLN A 153 -8.79 -21.61 3.37
N ALA A 154 -9.42 -21.47 2.20
CA ALA A 154 -9.12 -20.39 1.25
C ALA A 154 -9.42 -19.02 1.87
N ASN A 155 -10.55 -18.88 2.56
CA ASN A 155 -10.89 -17.65 3.29
C ASN A 155 -9.94 -17.36 4.46
N ALA A 156 -9.49 -18.38 5.19
CA ALA A 156 -8.51 -18.22 6.26
C ALA A 156 -7.14 -17.76 5.73
N ARG A 157 -6.70 -18.28 4.58
CA ARG A 157 -5.46 -17.83 3.91
C ARG A 157 -5.57 -16.38 3.44
N ARG A 158 -6.69 -16.02 2.81
CA ARG A 158 -6.94 -14.64 2.38
C ARG A 158 -6.95 -13.67 3.57
N GLU A 159 -7.57 -14.07 4.67
CA GLU A 159 -7.59 -13.29 5.90
C GLU A 159 -6.18 -13.11 6.49
N ALA A 160 -5.38 -14.18 6.55
CA ALA A 160 -3.99 -14.14 7.03
C ALA A 160 -3.09 -13.26 6.15
N ASN A 161 -3.18 -13.39 4.82
CA ASN A 161 -2.42 -12.56 3.89
C ASN A 161 -2.82 -11.08 3.99
N SER A 162 -4.13 -10.81 4.15
CA SER A 162 -4.62 -9.43 4.32
C SER A 162 -4.10 -8.82 5.63
N ALA A 163 -4.08 -9.61 6.71
CA ALA A 163 -3.52 -9.20 8.00
C ALA A 163 -2.01 -8.91 7.89
N ASP A 164 -1.26 -9.73 7.17
CA ASP A 164 0.18 -9.52 6.97
C ASP A 164 0.48 -8.26 6.16
N ILE A 165 -0.24 -8.02 5.05
CA ILE A 165 -0.08 -6.79 4.26
C ILE A 165 -0.40 -5.55 5.11
N LEU A 166 -1.52 -5.55 5.84
CA LEU A 166 -1.88 -4.44 6.73
C LEU A 166 -0.86 -4.20 7.84
N ARG A 167 -0.28 -5.28 8.39
CA ARG A 167 0.76 -5.19 9.41
C ARG A 167 2.05 -4.60 8.83
N ARG A 168 2.55 -5.13 7.71
CA ARG A 168 3.76 -4.60 7.03
C ARG A 168 3.57 -3.14 6.63
N LEU A 169 2.41 -2.79 6.09
CA LEU A 169 2.06 -1.39 5.79
C LEU A 169 2.18 -0.52 7.05
N ASN A 170 1.58 -0.93 8.17
CA ASN A 170 1.62 -0.16 9.40
C ASN A 170 3.04 -0.04 9.98
N ASP A 171 3.82 -1.13 9.96
CA ASP A 171 5.20 -1.17 10.43
C ASP A 171 6.07 -0.20 9.60
N SER A 172 6.00 -0.28 8.26
CA SER A 172 6.74 0.61 7.36
C SER A 172 6.35 2.08 7.50
N MET A 173 5.05 2.38 7.67
CA MET A 173 4.59 3.75 7.88
C MET A 173 5.09 4.32 9.21
N HIS A 174 5.15 3.49 10.25
CA HIS A 174 5.67 3.89 11.55
C HIS A 174 7.18 4.13 11.51
N GLU A 175 7.94 3.28 10.81
CA GLU A 175 9.37 3.47 10.58
C GLU A 175 9.65 4.77 9.84
N LEU A 176 8.96 5.01 8.72
CA LEU A 176 9.10 6.26 7.95
C LEU A 176 8.75 7.50 8.78
N ALA A 177 7.70 7.43 9.61
CA ALA A 177 7.32 8.55 10.47
C ALA A 177 8.37 8.85 11.56
N ASN A 178 9.10 7.84 12.03
CA ASN A 178 10.19 8.01 13.00
C ASN A 178 11.48 8.56 12.37
N HIS A 179 11.56 8.58 11.03
CA HIS A 179 12.67 9.14 10.25
C HIS A 179 12.37 10.52 9.64
N ALA A 180 11.18 11.09 9.90
CA ALA A 180 10.80 12.45 9.53
C ALA A 180 11.30 13.50 10.53
#